data_AF-A0AA37Q735-F1
#
_entry.id   AF-A0AA37Q735-F1
#
_cell.length_a   1.000
_cell.length_b   1.000
_cell.length_c   1.000
_cell.angle_alpha   90.00
_cell.angle_beta   90.00
_cell.angle_gamma   90.00
#
_symmetry.space_group_name_H-M   'P 1'
#
loop_
_entity.id
_entity.type
_entity.pdbx_description
1 polymer ?
#
loop_
_entity_poly.entity_id
_entity_poly.type
_entity_poly.pdbx_seq_one_letter_code
_entity_poly.pdbx_strand_id
1 'polypeptide(L)'
;MTVVSLDLAYRSYEDNGLVVLRGSRDTITVTIERLRRRSVPTPATLAREVQAVAQAHEATYLLIDGPQGWKDPASGLLHARHCERALATPAKTGELGHCLPATWLGYVAFSIDVFDWLTATGWRLLGDEFPLASSGGPTVAETFPTAAWRTLRIAPLPGKSRSTAGDVRAWYGALEERYSLIVDSEPTHDELQAIVAGMAGLALERGTDTEVARFGTAPFRRDGSWREGYIVCPRADRDDSRALSQPRPTSGGSVKRRRSEPAGRSSAARTTQPGYVNRNQQEVLSATGRPGSDHNALTYLLRCQRCGNEYGANGTDIWQRRCPQCQGGAPGNPL
;
A
#
# COMPACT_ATOMS: atom_id res chain seq x y z
N MET A 1 13.22 -13.39 -20.81
CA MET A 1 12.34 -12.52 -20.02
C MET A 1 13.04 -12.21 -18.73
N THR A 2 13.37 -10.94 -18.53
CA THR A 2 14.04 -10.44 -17.33
C THR A 2 13.36 -9.16 -16.88
N VAL A 3 12.95 -9.14 -15.61
CA VAL A 3 12.30 -7.97 -15.01
C VAL A 3 12.90 -7.68 -13.64
N VAL A 4 12.93 -6.41 -13.28
CA VAL A 4 13.32 -5.96 -11.94
C VAL A 4 12.07 -5.56 -11.17
N SER A 5 11.98 -5.94 -9.90
CA SER A 5 10.86 -5.59 -9.03
C SER A 5 11.35 -5.10 -7.69
N LEU A 6 10.70 -4.06 -7.18
CA LEU A 6 11.06 -3.34 -5.97
C LEU A 6 9.85 -3.18 -5.05
N ASP A 7 9.91 -3.77 -3.86
CA ASP A 7 9.08 -3.37 -2.73
C ASP A 7 9.73 -2.14 -2.06
N LEU A 8 9.10 -0.98 -2.22
CA LEU A 8 9.73 0.31 -1.96
C LEU A 8 9.73 0.66 -0.47
N ALA A 9 10.90 1.05 0.03
CA ALA A 9 11.03 1.67 1.35
C ALA A 9 11.82 2.99 1.28
N TYR A 10 11.36 3.99 2.02
CA TYR A 10 11.93 5.35 2.00
C TYR A 10 12.75 5.72 3.24
N ARG A 11 12.76 4.86 4.28
CA ARG A 11 13.43 5.15 5.56
C ARG A 11 14.83 4.54 5.64
N SER A 12 15.00 3.34 5.11
CA SER A 12 16.27 2.61 5.08
C SER A 12 16.38 1.84 3.77
N TYR A 13 17.60 1.72 3.22
CA TYR A 13 17.82 0.89 2.04
C TYR A 13 17.63 -0.60 2.33
N GLU A 14 17.86 -1.05 3.57
CA GLU A 14 17.72 -2.45 3.96
C GLU A 14 16.26 -2.95 3.97
N ASP A 15 15.31 -2.01 4.03
CA ASP A 15 13.87 -2.30 3.98
C ASP A 15 13.35 -2.39 2.54
N ASN A 16 14.19 -2.13 1.53
CA ASN A 16 13.79 -2.28 0.13
C ASN A 16 13.96 -3.75 -0.28
N GLY A 17 12.87 -4.39 -0.69
CA GLY A 17 12.93 -5.70 -1.33
C GLY A 17 13.22 -5.52 -2.82
N LEU A 18 14.45 -5.78 -3.27
CA LEU A 18 14.80 -5.66 -4.69
C LEU A 18 15.16 -7.03 -5.25
N VAL A 19 14.48 -7.41 -6.34
CA VAL A 19 14.66 -8.73 -6.96
C VAL A 19 14.71 -8.62 -8.47
N VAL A 20 15.42 -9.57 -9.09
CA VAL A 20 15.48 -9.77 -10.53
C VAL A 20 14.81 -11.10 -10.83
N LEU A 21 13.69 -11.07 -11.54
CA LEU A 21 12.98 -12.27 -11.96
C LEU A 21 13.35 -12.59 -13.40
N ARG A 22 13.60 -13.87 -13.66
CA ARG A 22 13.85 -14.41 -15.00
C ARG A 22 13.00 -15.64 -15.23
N GLY A 23 12.61 -15.86 -16.47
CA GLY A 23 12.05 -17.15 -16.87
C GLY A 23 10.72 -17.08 -17.59
N SER A 24 10.09 -18.23 -17.72
CA SER A 24 8.86 -18.44 -18.51
C SER A 24 7.64 -18.61 -17.61
N ARG A 25 6.53 -19.11 -18.16
CA ARG A 25 5.36 -19.51 -17.38
C ARG A 25 5.64 -20.72 -16.48
N ASP A 26 6.60 -21.56 -16.86
CA ASP A 26 6.79 -22.89 -16.25
C ASP A 26 7.87 -22.88 -15.17
N THR A 27 8.85 -21.98 -15.28
CA THR A 27 9.92 -21.81 -14.30
C THR A 27 10.29 -20.35 -14.20
N ILE A 28 10.32 -19.85 -12.96
CA ILE A 28 10.77 -18.50 -12.64
C ILE A 28 11.96 -18.62 -11.71
N THR A 29 13.11 -18.10 -12.13
CA THR A 29 14.28 -17.92 -11.26
C THR A 29 14.33 -16.50 -10.73
N VAL A 30 14.74 -16.36 -9.48
CA VAL A 30 14.82 -15.07 -8.78
C VAL A 30 16.20 -14.89 -8.18
N THR A 31 16.80 -13.75 -8.48
CA THR A 31 18.01 -13.25 -7.82
C THR A 31 17.63 -12.13 -6.86
N ILE A 32 18.06 -12.22 -5.61
CA ILE A 32 17.85 -11.18 -4.61
C ILE A 32 18.99 -10.17 -4.67
N GLU A 33 18.65 -8.90 -4.91
CA GLU A 33 19.60 -7.79 -4.98
C GLU A 33 19.51 -6.96 -3.69
N ARG A 34 20.64 -6.76 -3.00
CA ARG A 34 20.65 -6.05 -1.71
C ARG A 34 21.32 -4.70 -1.84
N LEU A 35 20.52 -3.64 -1.68
CA LEU A 35 21.00 -2.26 -1.62
C LEU A 35 21.71 -2.01 -0.28
N ARG A 36 23.02 -2.22 -0.22
CA ARG A 36 23.80 -2.07 1.02
C ARG A 36 24.29 -0.64 1.20
N ARG A 37 23.41 0.25 1.65
CA ARG A 37 23.75 1.63 2.05
C ARG A 37 23.33 1.94 3.48
N ARG A 38 24.18 2.72 4.17
CA ARG A 38 23.93 3.17 5.55
C ARG A 38 23.16 4.49 5.64
N SER A 39 23.00 5.21 4.52
CA SER A 39 22.27 6.48 4.46
C SER A 39 20.77 6.26 4.27
N VAL A 40 19.95 7.27 4.55
CA VAL A 40 18.53 7.25 4.13
C VAL A 40 18.44 7.32 2.60
N PRO A 41 17.52 6.59 1.96
CA PRO A 41 17.27 6.74 0.52
C PRO A 41 16.90 8.17 0.12
N THR A 42 17.41 8.61 -1.03
CA THR A 42 16.87 9.77 -1.74
C THR A 42 16.26 9.30 -3.05
N PRO A 43 15.18 9.91 -3.57
CA PRO A 43 14.52 9.43 -4.78
C PRO A 43 15.49 9.28 -5.95
N ALA A 44 16.33 10.29 -6.16
CA ALA A 44 17.34 10.30 -7.23
C ALA A 44 18.38 9.18 -7.11
N THR A 45 18.83 8.87 -5.88
CA THR A 45 19.85 7.84 -5.68
C THR A 45 19.24 6.46 -5.83
N LEU A 46 18.08 6.22 -5.23
CA LEU A 46 17.39 4.95 -5.35
C LEU A 46 17.01 4.64 -6.81
N ALA A 47 16.48 5.62 -7.55
CA ALA A 47 16.20 5.49 -8.97
C ALA A 47 17.46 5.06 -9.75
N ARG A 48 18.59 5.75 -9.54
CA ARG A 48 19.87 5.41 -10.20
C ARG A 48 20.34 3.99 -9.88
N GLU A 49 20.20 3.53 -8.65
CA GLU A 49 20.62 2.18 -8.26
C GLU A 49 19.75 1.10 -8.88
N VAL A 50 18.44 1.28 -8.84
CA VAL A 50 17.49 0.33 -9.43
C VAL A 50 17.64 0.29 -10.95
N GLN A 51 17.95 1.44 -11.59
CA GLN A 51 18.31 1.49 -13.01
C GLN A 51 19.60 0.75 -13.32
N ALA A 52 20.63 0.90 -12.49
CA ALA A 52 21.89 0.18 -12.67
C ALA A 52 21.67 -1.34 -12.60
N VAL A 53 20.83 -1.80 -11.68
CA VAL A 53 20.41 -3.21 -11.59
C VAL A 53 19.65 -3.63 -12.84
N ALA A 54 18.66 -2.85 -13.28
CA ALA A 54 17.91 -3.15 -14.51
C ALA A 54 18.82 -3.21 -15.75
N GLN A 55 19.77 -2.29 -15.89
CA GLN A 55 20.73 -2.26 -16.98
C GLN A 55 21.68 -3.45 -16.93
N ALA A 56 22.23 -3.78 -15.76
CA ALA A 56 23.15 -4.91 -15.59
C ALA A 56 22.51 -6.26 -15.95
N HIS A 57 21.18 -6.35 -15.80
CA HIS A 57 20.41 -7.56 -16.10
C HIS A 57 19.60 -7.47 -17.39
N GLU A 58 19.80 -6.41 -18.19
CA GLU A 58 19.10 -6.16 -19.46
C GLU A 58 17.57 -6.18 -19.32
N ALA A 59 17.05 -5.78 -18.16
CA ALA A 59 15.63 -5.74 -17.88
C ALA A 59 14.96 -4.54 -18.56
N THR A 60 13.90 -4.80 -19.31
CA THR A 60 13.10 -3.76 -19.99
C THR A 60 11.87 -3.33 -19.19
N TYR A 61 11.55 -4.06 -18.12
CA TYR A 61 10.48 -3.73 -17.18
C TYR A 61 11.00 -3.57 -15.75
N LEU A 62 10.53 -2.51 -15.10
CA LEU A 62 10.75 -2.22 -13.69
C LEU A 62 9.40 -2.06 -12.98
N LEU A 63 9.22 -2.82 -11.91
CA LEU A 63 7.98 -2.90 -11.15
C LEU A 63 8.27 -2.31 -9.76
N ILE A 64 7.46 -1.37 -9.29
CA ILE A 64 7.70 -0.70 -8.01
C ILE A 64 6.41 -0.73 -7.18
N ASP A 65 6.45 -1.20 -5.93
CA ASP A 65 5.34 -1.03 -4.98
C ASP A 65 5.37 0.40 -4.45
N GLY A 66 4.48 1.23 -4.99
CA GLY A 66 4.35 2.61 -4.56
C GLY A 66 3.68 3.49 -5.63
N PRO A 67 3.03 4.58 -5.23
CA PRO A 67 2.31 5.46 -6.14
C PRO A 67 3.25 6.09 -7.18
N GLN A 68 2.86 6.06 -8.46
CA GLN A 68 3.59 6.68 -9.57
C GLN A 68 3.13 8.11 -9.93
N GLY A 69 2.00 8.56 -9.39
CA GLY A 69 1.43 9.86 -9.71
C GLY A 69 0.45 10.36 -8.67
N TRP A 70 0.08 11.64 -8.78
CA TRP A 70 -0.94 12.27 -7.94
C TRP A 70 -2.34 12.04 -8.50
N LYS A 71 -3.39 12.24 -7.69
CA LYS A 71 -4.76 12.29 -8.22
C LYS A 71 -4.93 13.49 -9.13
N ASP A 72 -5.68 13.31 -10.22
CA ASP A 72 -6.18 14.40 -11.02
C ASP A 72 -7.38 15.09 -10.34
N PRO A 73 -7.35 16.42 -10.16
CA PRO A 73 -8.50 17.17 -9.64
C PRO A 73 -9.79 16.94 -10.44
N ALA A 74 -9.69 16.68 -11.74
CA ALA A 74 -10.85 16.49 -12.63
C ALA A 74 -11.36 15.04 -12.72
N SER A 75 -10.76 14.07 -12.01
CA SER A 75 -11.18 12.65 -12.01
C SER A 75 -12.60 12.39 -11.47
N GLY A 76 -13.21 13.37 -10.79
CA GLY A 76 -14.51 13.21 -10.11
C GLY A 76 -14.45 12.34 -8.84
N LEU A 77 -13.30 11.76 -8.50
CA LEU A 77 -13.07 11.08 -7.23
C LEU A 77 -12.76 12.11 -6.14
N LEU A 78 -13.17 11.84 -4.90
CA LEU A 78 -13.00 12.80 -3.81
C LEU A 78 -11.57 12.82 -3.22
N HIS A 79 -10.92 11.66 -3.09
CA HIS A 79 -9.72 11.54 -2.24
C HIS A 79 -8.59 10.67 -2.80
N ALA A 80 -8.79 9.96 -3.91
CA ALA A 80 -7.90 8.90 -4.36
C ALA A 80 -7.82 8.86 -5.88
N ARG A 81 -6.75 8.28 -6.40
CA ARG A 81 -6.62 7.88 -7.81
C ARG A 81 -7.61 6.77 -8.17
N HIS A 82 -7.87 6.58 -9.46
CA HIS A 82 -8.75 5.51 -9.94
C HIS A 82 -8.25 4.12 -9.52
N CYS A 83 -6.95 3.88 -9.62
CA CYS A 83 -6.31 2.60 -9.24
C CYS A 83 -6.50 2.29 -7.75
N GLU A 84 -6.28 3.29 -6.89
CA GLU A 84 -6.40 3.19 -5.43
C GLU A 84 -7.83 2.99 -4.96
N ARG A 85 -8.80 3.58 -5.67
CA ARG A 85 -10.23 3.36 -5.44
C ARG A 85 -10.60 1.92 -5.79
N ALA A 86 -10.17 1.44 -6.96
CA ALA A 86 -10.46 0.09 -7.45
C ALA A 86 -9.90 -0.99 -6.52
N LEU A 87 -8.70 -0.79 -5.99
CA LEU A 87 -8.00 -1.78 -5.16
C LEU A 87 -8.15 -1.59 -3.66
N ALA A 88 -8.83 -0.54 -3.22
CA ALA A 88 -8.95 -0.17 -1.82
C ALA A 88 -7.59 -0.15 -1.09
N THR A 89 -6.58 0.46 -1.71
CA THR A 89 -5.23 0.65 -1.16
C THR A 89 -5.25 1.34 0.23
N PRO A 90 -4.23 1.17 1.08
CA PRO A 90 -4.22 1.81 2.41
C PRO A 90 -4.04 3.34 2.33
N ALA A 91 -3.11 3.80 1.50
CA ALA A 91 -2.91 5.22 1.21
C ALA A 91 -3.80 5.68 0.04
N LYS A 92 -4.33 6.89 0.15
CA LYS A 92 -5.06 7.59 -0.91
C LYS A 92 -4.25 8.79 -1.31
N THR A 93 -3.66 8.70 -2.48
CA THR A 93 -2.93 9.81 -3.08
C THR A 93 -3.96 10.83 -3.54
N GLY A 94 -3.95 11.98 -2.89
CA GLY A 94 -4.81 13.10 -3.21
C GLY A 94 -4.19 13.95 -4.31
N GLU A 95 -4.66 15.19 -4.40
CA GLU A 95 -4.04 16.21 -5.24
C GLU A 95 -2.60 16.49 -4.80
N LEU A 96 -1.86 17.26 -5.60
CA LEU A 96 -0.43 17.48 -5.36
C LEU A 96 -0.16 17.95 -3.92
N GLY A 97 0.69 17.22 -3.20
CA GLY A 97 1.03 17.51 -1.81
C GLY A 97 0.02 17.03 -0.76
N HIS A 98 -1.04 16.33 -1.17
CA HIS A 98 -2.08 15.82 -0.28
C HIS A 98 -2.18 14.29 -0.34
N CYS A 99 -2.29 13.66 0.83
CA CYS A 99 -2.50 12.22 0.95
C CYS A 99 -3.34 11.91 2.19
N LEU A 100 -4.18 10.89 2.12
CA LEU A 100 -4.94 10.37 3.25
C LEU A 100 -4.57 8.89 3.52
N PRO A 101 -4.21 8.53 4.78
CA PRO A 101 -3.93 9.43 5.89
C PRO A 101 -2.67 10.27 5.63
N ALA A 102 -2.62 11.48 6.20
CA ALA A 102 -1.49 12.41 6.01
C ALA A 102 -0.12 11.81 6.43
N THR A 103 -0.11 10.81 7.31
CA THR A 103 1.10 10.08 7.71
C THR A 103 1.80 9.36 6.55
N TRP A 104 1.09 9.08 5.45
CA TRP A 104 1.64 8.46 4.26
C TRP A 104 2.25 9.45 3.28
N LEU A 105 2.02 10.76 3.45
CA LEU A 105 2.45 11.77 2.49
C LEU A 105 3.95 11.70 2.18
N GLY A 106 4.80 11.47 3.19
CA GLY A 106 6.24 11.35 2.98
C GLY A 106 6.63 10.17 2.09
N TYR A 107 5.99 9.01 2.27
CA TYR A 107 6.21 7.83 1.42
C TYR A 107 5.65 8.06 0.01
N VAL A 108 4.44 8.62 -0.09
CA VAL A 108 3.77 8.89 -1.37
C VAL A 108 4.59 9.86 -2.22
N ALA A 109 5.01 10.99 -1.65
CA ALA A 109 5.85 11.95 -2.35
C ALA A 109 7.19 11.33 -2.76
N PHE A 110 7.84 10.58 -1.86
CA PHE A 110 9.09 9.89 -2.17
C PHE A 110 8.95 8.92 -3.35
N SER A 111 7.88 8.10 -3.36
CA SER A 111 7.60 7.18 -4.44
C SER A 111 7.40 7.90 -5.77
N ILE A 112 6.53 8.91 -5.81
CA ILE A 112 6.27 9.69 -7.02
C ILE A 112 7.56 10.34 -7.54
N ASP A 113 8.40 10.87 -6.65
CA ASP A 113 9.70 11.43 -7.03
C ASP A 113 10.64 10.38 -7.63
N VAL A 114 10.63 9.12 -7.15
CA VAL A 114 11.40 8.02 -7.76
C VAL A 114 10.93 7.79 -9.20
N PHE A 115 9.62 7.71 -9.43
CA PHE A 115 9.07 7.59 -10.79
C PHE A 115 9.38 8.80 -11.67
N ASP A 116 9.36 10.02 -11.12
CA ASP A 116 9.77 11.23 -11.84
C ASP A 116 11.24 11.15 -12.28
N TRP A 117 12.15 10.72 -11.38
CA TRP A 117 13.56 10.51 -11.73
C TRP A 117 13.76 9.44 -12.81
N LEU A 118 13.06 8.31 -12.71
CA LEU A 118 13.12 7.24 -13.71
C LEU A 118 12.63 7.74 -15.08
N THR A 119 11.52 8.46 -15.10
CA THR A 119 10.96 8.97 -16.36
C THR A 119 11.79 10.09 -16.98
N ALA A 120 12.41 10.95 -16.16
CA ALA A 120 13.36 11.96 -16.62
C ALA A 120 14.65 11.35 -17.23
N THR A 121 14.93 10.08 -16.95
CA THR A 121 16.12 9.35 -17.42
C THR A 121 15.80 8.28 -18.47
N GLY A 122 14.64 8.38 -19.12
CA GLY A 122 14.30 7.61 -20.33
C GLY A 122 13.38 6.41 -20.11
N TRP A 123 12.94 6.15 -18.87
CA TRP A 123 11.89 5.16 -18.62
C TRP A 123 10.52 5.75 -18.96
N ARG A 124 9.60 4.89 -19.39
CA ARG A 124 8.21 5.29 -19.66
C ARG A 124 7.30 4.70 -18.61
N LEU A 125 6.29 5.45 -18.17
CA LEU A 125 5.20 4.84 -17.41
C LEU A 125 4.37 3.96 -18.34
N LEU A 126 3.85 2.85 -17.81
CA LEU A 126 2.90 2.02 -18.54
C LEU A 126 1.63 2.82 -18.90
N GLY A 127 1.33 2.93 -20.19
CA GLY A 127 0.14 3.59 -20.73
C GLY A 127 -0.94 2.61 -21.21
N ASP A 128 -1.80 3.08 -22.11
CA ASP A 128 -2.87 2.26 -22.72
C ASP A 128 -2.35 1.30 -23.80
N GLU A 129 -1.20 1.61 -24.38
CA GLU A 129 -0.57 0.83 -25.44
C GLU A 129 -0.21 -0.58 -24.94
N PHE A 130 -0.95 -1.58 -25.42
CA PHE A 130 -0.67 -2.99 -25.14
C PHE A 130 -1.01 -3.90 -26.35
N PRO A 131 -0.11 -4.83 -26.73
CA PRO A 131 1.25 -4.99 -26.23
C PRO A 131 2.10 -3.77 -26.57
N LEU A 132 3.08 -3.45 -25.71
CA LEU A 132 3.97 -2.31 -25.93
C LEU A 132 4.73 -2.50 -27.25
N ALA A 133 4.73 -1.46 -28.11
CA ALA A 133 5.47 -1.50 -29.35
C ALA A 133 6.97 -1.75 -29.09
N SER A 134 7.59 -2.63 -29.88
CA SER A 134 9.00 -3.03 -29.73
C SER A 134 10.01 -1.87 -29.86
N SER A 135 9.57 -0.69 -30.31
CA SER A 135 10.36 0.52 -30.51
C SER A 135 10.32 1.51 -29.34
N GLY A 136 9.63 1.20 -28.25
CA GLY A 136 9.57 2.05 -27.07
C GLY A 136 10.67 1.74 -26.05
N GLY A 137 11.22 2.76 -25.39
CA GLY A 137 12.19 2.61 -24.29
C GLY A 137 11.65 1.77 -23.11
N PRO A 138 12.50 1.45 -22.12
CA PRO A 138 12.15 0.59 -20.99
C PRO A 138 10.96 1.16 -20.19
N THR A 139 10.16 0.29 -19.59
CA THR A 139 8.89 0.63 -18.96
C THR A 139 8.95 0.42 -17.45
N VAL A 140 8.50 1.41 -16.70
CA VAL A 140 8.28 1.31 -15.25
C VAL A 140 6.78 1.30 -14.96
N ALA A 141 6.35 0.46 -14.02
CA ALA A 141 4.95 0.36 -13.62
C ALA A 141 4.81 0.27 -12.10
N GLU A 142 3.79 0.96 -11.58
CA GLU A 142 3.34 0.80 -10.20
C GLU A 142 2.69 -0.58 -9.97
N THR A 143 2.98 -1.18 -8.83
CA THR A 143 2.40 -2.44 -8.36
C THR A 143 1.81 -2.28 -6.97
N PHE A 144 1.02 -3.27 -6.54
CA PHE A 144 0.51 -3.34 -5.17
C PHE A 144 0.46 -4.81 -4.72
N PRO A 145 1.44 -5.30 -3.93
CA PRO A 145 1.61 -6.71 -3.62
C PRO A 145 0.38 -7.36 -2.99
N THR A 146 -0.36 -6.63 -2.13
CA THR A 146 -1.61 -7.13 -1.55
C THR A 146 -2.65 -7.48 -2.63
N ALA A 147 -2.75 -6.69 -3.69
CA ALA A 147 -3.61 -7.00 -4.83
C ALA A 147 -3.02 -8.12 -5.70
N ALA A 148 -1.70 -8.13 -5.90
CA ALA A 148 -0.99 -9.19 -6.63
C ALA A 148 -1.30 -10.59 -6.07
N TRP A 149 -1.22 -10.78 -4.74
CA TRP A 149 -1.62 -12.03 -4.10
C TRP A 149 -3.07 -12.42 -4.45
N ARG A 150 -4.00 -11.46 -4.34
CA ARG A 150 -5.44 -11.70 -4.59
C ARG A 150 -5.72 -12.04 -6.04
N THR A 151 -5.08 -11.38 -6.99
CA THR A 151 -5.26 -11.63 -8.43
C THR A 151 -4.63 -12.96 -8.86
N LEU A 152 -3.64 -13.44 -8.10
CA LEU A 152 -3.18 -14.82 -8.17
C LEU A 152 -4.08 -15.81 -7.40
N ARG A 153 -5.15 -15.39 -6.75
CA ARG A 153 -6.02 -16.26 -5.91
C ARG A 153 -5.28 -16.92 -4.74
N ILE A 154 -4.20 -16.29 -4.26
CA ILE A 154 -3.48 -16.70 -3.04
C ILE A 154 -3.82 -15.68 -1.95
N ALA A 155 -3.98 -16.14 -0.70
CA ALA A 155 -4.22 -15.26 0.43
C ALA A 155 -3.06 -14.23 0.54
N PRO A 156 -3.34 -12.93 0.76
CA PRO A 156 -2.27 -11.94 0.95
C PRO A 156 -1.37 -12.27 2.14
N LEU A 157 -0.06 -12.09 1.96
CA LEU A 157 0.90 -12.15 3.05
C LEU A 157 0.54 -11.09 4.11
N PRO A 158 0.42 -11.44 5.40
CA PRO A 158 0.14 -10.45 6.43
C PRO A 158 1.23 -9.37 6.47
N GLY A 159 0.89 -8.19 6.98
CA GLY A 159 1.85 -7.08 7.07
C GLY A 159 3.08 -7.47 7.91
N LYS A 160 4.25 -6.90 7.59
CA LYS A 160 5.57 -7.23 8.15
C LYS A 160 5.58 -7.42 9.67
N SER A 161 4.95 -6.51 10.43
CA SER A 161 4.86 -6.58 11.89
C SER A 161 4.04 -7.73 12.47
N ARG A 162 3.29 -8.45 11.63
CA ARG A 162 2.45 -9.60 12.00
C ARG A 162 2.92 -10.92 11.37
N SER A 163 3.97 -10.87 10.56
CA SER A 163 4.50 -12.02 9.84
C SER A 163 5.77 -12.51 10.51
N THR A 164 5.84 -13.80 10.79
CA THR A 164 7.04 -14.50 11.23
C THR A 164 7.82 -15.01 10.01
N ALA A 165 9.07 -15.42 10.22
CA ALA A 165 9.85 -16.10 9.17
C ALA A 165 9.15 -17.39 8.69
N GLY A 166 8.43 -18.09 9.58
CA GLY A 166 7.61 -19.25 9.21
C GLY A 166 6.45 -18.89 8.27
N ASP A 167 5.82 -17.73 8.48
CA ASP A 167 4.78 -17.22 7.59
C ASP A 167 5.36 -16.87 6.22
N VAL A 168 6.51 -16.17 6.16
CA VAL A 168 7.17 -15.85 4.88
C VAL A 168 7.51 -17.12 4.10
N ARG A 169 8.09 -18.14 4.75
CA ARG A 169 8.35 -19.44 4.12
C ARG A 169 7.10 -20.15 3.61
N ALA A 170 6.00 -20.11 4.38
CA ALA A 170 4.75 -20.74 3.96
C ALA A 170 4.16 -20.06 2.70
N TRP A 171 4.24 -18.73 2.62
CA TRP A 171 3.80 -17.99 1.43
C TRP A 171 4.72 -18.18 0.24
N TYR A 172 6.03 -18.24 0.46
CA TYR A 172 7.00 -18.62 -0.55
C TYR A 172 6.66 -20.01 -1.13
N GLY A 173 6.43 -21.01 -0.27
CA GLY A 173 6.07 -22.37 -0.69
C GLY A 173 4.80 -22.42 -1.55
N ALA A 174 3.80 -21.57 -1.26
CA ALA A 174 2.60 -21.46 -2.08
C ALA A 174 2.85 -20.86 -3.48
N LEU A 175 3.85 -19.97 -3.63
CA LEU A 175 4.28 -19.49 -4.95
C LEU A 175 5.13 -20.54 -5.67
N GLU A 176 6.05 -21.18 -4.96
CA GLU A 176 6.94 -22.22 -5.48
C GLU A 176 6.16 -23.40 -6.05
N GLU A 177 5.17 -23.92 -5.31
CA GLU A 177 4.29 -25.01 -5.75
C GLU A 177 3.57 -24.68 -7.07
N ARG A 178 3.23 -23.41 -7.30
CA ARG A 178 2.42 -23.00 -8.44
C ARG A 178 3.23 -22.62 -9.67
N TYR A 179 4.33 -21.91 -9.46
CA TYR A 179 5.08 -21.25 -10.54
C TYR A 179 6.49 -21.82 -10.73
N SER A 180 6.80 -22.93 -10.05
CA SER A 180 8.15 -23.52 -10.01
C SER A 180 9.20 -22.44 -9.74
N LEU A 181 8.95 -21.66 -8.68
CA LEU A 181 9.76 -20.52 -8.30
C LEU A 181 11.08 -21.00 -7.68
N ILE A 182 12.21 -20.51 -8.16
CA ILE A 182 13.54 -20.86 -7.66
C ILE A 182 14.24 -19.57 -7.22
N VAL A 183 14.45 -19.39 -5.93
CA VAL A 183 15.12 -18.20 -5.36
C VAL A 183 16.52 -18.57 -4.89
N ASP A 184 17.49 -17.70 -5.13
CA ASP A 184 18.90 -17.92 -4.77
C ASP A 184 19.18 -17.94 -3.25
N SER A 185 18.27 -17.40 -2.45
CA SER A 185 18.34 -17.34 -1.00
C SER A 185 16.94 -17.21 -0.40
N GLU A 186 16.79 -17.51 0.90
CA GLU A 186 15.50 -17.38 1.59
C GLU A 186 15.05 -15.91 1.57
N PRO A 187 13.88 -15.59 0.99
CA PRO A 187 13.43 -14.21 0.88
C PRO A 187 12.96 -13.66 2.22
N THR A 188 13.21 -12.38 2.44
CA THR A 188 12.59 -11.57 3.49
C THR A 188 11.13 -11.25 3.14
N HIS A 189 10.41 -10.59 4.07
CA HIS A 189 9.04 -10.14 3.82
C HIS A 189 8.97 -9.22 2.60
N ASP A 190 9.82 -8.20 2.55
CA ASP A 190 9.80 -7.18 1.50
C ASP A 190 10.29 -7.77 0.15
N GLU A 191 11.32 -8.63 0.16
CA GLU A 191 11.77 -9.37 -1.04
C GLU A 191 10.65 -10.27 -1.60
N LEU A 192 9.87 -10.95 -0.74
CA LEU A 192 8.74 -11.77 -1.19
C LEU A 192 7.58 -10.94 -1.77
N GLN A 193 7.33 -9.73 -1.23
CA GLN A 193 6.36 -8.80 -1.82
C GLN A 193 6.84 -8.33 -3.21
N ALA A 194 8.13 -8.05 -3.36
CA ALA A 194 8.74 -7.68 -4.63
C ALA A 194 8.64 -8.84 -5.66
N ILE A 195 8.85 -10.08 -5.23
CA ILE A 195 8.69 -11.26 -6.10
C ILE A 195 7.27 -11.35 -6.64
N VAL A 196 6.24 -11.35 -5.78
CA VAL A 196 4.85 -11.52 -6.23
C VAL A 196 4.40 -10.37 -7.13
N ALA A 197 4.85 -9.14 -6.86
CA ALA A 197 4.58 -7.99 -7.72
C ALA A 197 5.28 -8.11 -9.08
N GLY A 198 6.54 -8.55 -9.08
CA GLY A 198 7.39 -8.69 -10.26
C GLY A 198 6.88 -9.69 -11.29
N MET A 199 6.06 -10.65 -10.89
CA MET A 199 5.40 -11.58 -11.81
C MET A 199 4.51 -10.88 -12.85
N ALA A 200 3.96 -9.70 -12.53
CA ALA A 200 3.25 -8.88 -13.51
C ALA A 200 4.18 -8.46 -14.67
N GLY A 201 5.43 -8.13 -14.35
CA GLY A 201 6.46 -7.80 -15.31
C GLY A 201 6.72 -8.89 -16.33
N LEU A 202 6.90 -10.12 -15.86
CA LEU A 202 7.14 -11.27 -16.74
C LEU A 202 5.96 -11.48 -17.71
N ALA A 203 4.73 -11.25 -17.24
CA ALA A 203 3.53 -11.33 -18.07
C ALA A 203 3.42 -10.17 -19.08
N LEU A 204 3.80 -8.94 -18.69
CA LEU A 204 3.89 -7.80 -19.60
C LEU A 204 4.93 -8.04 -20.70
N GLU A 205 6.10 -8.60 -20.35
CA GLU A 205 7.18 -8.91 -21.29
C GLU A 205 6.80 -9.99 -22.31
N ARG A 206 5.90 -10.91 -21.96
CA ARG A 206 5.29 -11.87 -22.92
C ARG A 206 4.33 -11.22 -23.91
N GLY A 207 3.89 -9.98 -23.65
CA GLY A 207 2.87 -9.31 -24.46
C GLY A 207 1.47 -9.89 -24.28
N THR A 208 1.17 -10.51 -23.12
CA THR A 208 -0.12 -11.14 -22.83
C THR A 208 -0.96 -10.29 -21.87
N ASP A 209 -2.08 -9.72 -22.36
CA ASP A 209 -2.96 -8.89 -21.51
C ASP A 209 -3.82 -9.76 -20.58
N THR A 210 -3.96 -11.05 -20.89
CA THR A 210 -4.78 -11.99 -20.11
C THR A 210 -4.14 -12.37 -18.77
N GLU A 211 -2.81 -12.30 -18.68
CA GLU A 211 -2.01 -12.62 -17.49
C GLU A 211 -1.72 -11.39 -16.60
N VAL A 212 -2.21 -10.22 -16.98
CA VAL A 212 -2.01 -8.97 -16.23
C VAL A 212 -3.37 -8.35 -15.92
N ALA A 213 -3.56 -7.91 -14.68
CA ALA A 213 -4.67 -7.07 -14.29
C ALA A 213 -4.17 -5.62 -14.17
N ARG A 214 -4.82 -4.69 -14.87
CA ARG A 214 -4.55 -3.25 -14.83
C ARG A 214 -5.69 -2.53 -14.13
N PHE A 215 -5.37 -1.71 -13.14
CA PHE A 215 -6.35 -0.93 -12.37
C PHE A 215 -5.99 0.54 -12.42
N GLY A 216 -6.91 1.40 -12.85
CA GLY A 216 -6.67 2.84 -12.96
C GLY A 216 -6.97 3.37 -14.36
N THR A 217 -6.28 4.44 -14.73
CA THR A 217 -6.32 5.08 -16.06
C THR A 217 -4.90 5.41 -16.49
N ALA A 218 -4.68 5.62 -17.79
CA ALA A 218 -3.37 5.99 -18.30
C ALA A 218 -2.79 7.21 -17.58
N PRO A 219 -1.48 7.19 -17.27
CA PRO A 219 -0.82 8.32 -16.65
C PRO A 219 -0.63 9.47 -17.64
N PHE A 220 -0.73 10.71 -17.16
CA PHE A 220 -0.50 11.91 -17.97
C PHE A 220 0.18 13.01 -17.16
N ARG A 221 0.86 13.94 -17.83
CA ARG A 221 1.51 15.10 -17.19
C ARG A 221 0.52 16.25 -17.05
N ARG A 222 0.47 16.86 -15.86
CA ARG A 222 -0.26 18.11 -15.60
C ARG A 222 0.44 18.90 -14.51
N ASP A 223 0.72 20.17 -14.81
CA ASP A 223 1.40 21.10 -13.90
C ASP A 223 2.75 20.56 -13.40
N GLY A 224 3.54 19.96 -14.30
CA GLY A 224 4.87 19.44 -14.00
C GLY A 224 4.90 18.08 -13.30
N SER A 225 3.77 17.49 -12.93
CA SER A 225 3.73 16.19 -12.22
C SER A 225 2.88 15.15 -12.96
N TRP A 226 3.18 13.88 -12.72
CA TRP A 226 2.34 12.77 -13.18
C TRP A 226 1.00 12.72 -12.44
N ARG A 227 -0.06 12.43 -13.19
CA ARG A 227 -1.42 12.23 -12.70
C ARG A 227 -1.90 10.83 -13.01
N GLU A 228 -2.72 10.30 -12.11
CA GLU A 228 -3.31 8.97 -12.21
C GLU A 228 -2.23 7.90 -12.46
N GLY A 229 -2.57 6.85 -13.22
CA GLY A 229 -1.69 5.71 -13.47
C GLY A 229 -2.34 4.37 -13.20
N TYR A 230 -1.71 3.34 -13.75
CA TYR A 230 -2.09 1.96 -13.54
C TYR A 230 -1.34 1.36 -12.35
N ILE A 231 -2.06 0.69 -11.45
CA ILE A 231 -1.49 -0.39 -10.65
C ILE A 231 -1.61 -1.67 -11.49
N VAL A 232 -0.49 -2.35 -11.73
CA VAL A 232 -0.47 -3.65 -12.39
C VAL A 232 -0.27 -4.80 -11.41
N CYS A 233 -0.94 -5.92 -11.67
CA CYS A 233 -0.85 -7.12 -10.86
C CYS A 233 -0.81 -8.35 -11.78
N PRO A 234 -0.07 -9.42 -11.42
CA PRO A 234 -0.15 -10.67 -12.16
C PRO A 234 -1.54 -11.28 -12.01
N ARG A 235 -2.00 -12.02 -13.01
CA ARG A 235 -3.30 -12.68 -12.99
C ARG A 235 -3.11 -14.19 -13.10
N ALA A 236 -3.74 -14.92 -12.19
CA ALA A 236 -3.86 -16.36 -12.34
C ALA A 236 -4.57 -16.70 -13.66
N ASP A 237 -4.06 -17.71 -14.37
CA ASP A 237 -4.77 -18.28 -15.52
C ASP A 237 -6.17 -18.73 -15.06
N ARG A 238 -7.18 -18.40 -15.87
CA ARG A 238 -8.58 -18.69 -15.56
C ARG A 238 -8.84 -20.19 -15.56
N ASP A 239 -8.12 -20.92 -16.40
CA ASP A 239 -8.26 -22.35 -16.60
C ASP A 239 -7.36 -23.18 -15.67
N ASP A 240 -6.57 -22.52 -14.81
CA ASP A 240 -5.79 -23.19 -13.78
C ASP A 240 -6.70 -23.73 -12.68
N SER A 241 -7.11 -24.99 -12.85
CA SER A 241 -7.99 -25.75 -11.96
C SER A 241 -7.24 -26.43 -10.81
N ARG A 242 -5.92 -26.21 -10.67
CA ARG A 242 -5.13 -26.77 -9.57
C ARG A 242 -5.71 -26.28 -8.24
N ALA A 243 -6.02 -27.20 -7.35
CA ALA A 243 -6.47 -26.87 -6.00
C ALA A 243 -5.35 -26.13 -5.27
N LEU A 244 -5.57 -24.86 -4.91
CA LEU A 244 -4.57 -24.06 -4.22
C LEU A 244 -4.58 -24.38 -2.73
N SER A 245 -3.50 -24.98 -2.24
CA SER A 245 -3.17 -25.04 -0.82
C SER A 245 -2.94 -23.62 -0.31
N GLN A 246 -3.95 -23.04 0.34
CA GLN A 246 -3.81 -21.69 0.90
C GLN A 246 -2.82 -21.70 2.06
N PRO A 247 -1.78 -20.85 2.04
CA PRO A 247 -0.86 -20.77 3.15
C PRO A 247 -1.61 -20.29 4.40
N ARG A 248 -1.23 -20.82 5.56
CA ARG A 248 -1.83 -20.48 6.86
C ARG A 248 -0.76 -19.95 7.79
N PRO A 249 -1.07 -18.92 8.60
CA PRO A 249 -0.11 -18.40 9.54
C PRO A 249 0.32 -19.46 10.56
N THR A 250 1.61 -19.53 10.92
CA THR A 250 2.18 -20.53 11.83
C THR A 250 1.87 -20.28 13.30
N SER A 251 1.32 -19.12 13.66
CA SER A 251 0.94 -18.80 15.05
C SER A 251 -0.56 -19.08 15.33
N GLY A 252 -0.82 -20.06 16.19
CA GLY A 252 -2.08 -20.18 16.91
C GLY A 252 -2.18 -19.06 17.95
N GLY A 253 -3.08 -18.09 17.74
CA GLY A 253 -3.16 -16.92 18.60
C GLY A 253 -4.30 -15.93 18.34
N SER A 254 -5.44 -16.39 17.81
CA SER A 254 -6.75 -15.87 18.23
C SER A 254 -7.82 -16.84 17.79
N VAL A 255 -8.46 -17.45 18.79
CA VAL A 255 -9.66 -18.26 18.66
C VAL A 255 -10.62 -17.59 17.69
N LYS A 256 -10.97 -18.29 16.61
CA LYS A 256 -12.22 -18.05 15.88
C LYS A 256 -13.35 -18.24 16.89
N ARG A 257 -13.81 -17.17 17.54
CA ARG A 257 -15.16 -17.18 18.15
C ARG A 257 -16.13 -17.33 16.98
N ARG A 258 -16.86 -18.44 16.99
CA ARG A 258 -17.91 -18.75 16.01
C ARG A 258 -18.91 -17.60 15.96
N ARG A 259 -19.42 -17.39 14.75
CA ARG A 259 -20.36 -16.34 14.33
C ARG A 259 -21.46 -16.04 15.35
N SER A 260 -21.57 -14.76 15.69
CA SER A 260 -22.84 -14.05 15.74
C SER A 260 -22.72 -12.86 14.78
N GLU A 261 -23.61 -12.76 13.80
CA GLU A 261 -23.77 -11.58 12.94
C GLU A 261 -24.22 -10.35 13.77
N PRO A 262 -24.19 -9.13 13.21
CA PRO A 262 -23.04 -8.43 12.65
C PRO A 262 -22.80 -7.14 13.46
N ALA A 263 -21.55 -6.82 13.84
CA ALA A 263 -21.25 -5.53 14.47
C ALA A 263 -19.94 -4.96 13.94
N GLY A 264 -20.03 -3.81 13.26
CA GLY A 264 -18.93 -3.13 12.58
C GLY A 264 -17.92 -2.46 13.51
N ARG A 265 -16.79 -2.05 12.89
CA ARG A 265 -15.91 -0.88 13.15
C ARG A 265 -15.99 -0.24 14.55
N SER A 266 -14.94 0.15 15.27
CA SER A 266 -13.52 0.44 15.03
C SER A 266 -12.97 0.98 16.37
N SER A 267 -11.71 1.39 16.42
CA SER A 267 -11.03 2.08 17.53
C SER A 267 -11.75 3.31 18.15
N ALA A 268 -12.81 3.85 17.54
CA ALA A 268 -13.65 4.88 18.13
C ALA A 268 -14.28 4.41 19.45
N ALA A 269 -14.62 3.12 19.56
CA ALA A 269 -15.30 2.57 20.72
C ALA A 269 -14.50 2.71 22.03
N ARG A 270 -13.15 2.80 22.01
CA ARG A 270 -12.36 2.97 23.24
C ARG A 270 -12.28 4.41 23.73
N THR A 271 -12.23 5.38 22.81
CA THR A 271 -12.10 6.80 23.17
C THR A 271 -13.45 7.45 23.46
N THR A 272 -14.54 6.78 23.12
CA THR A 272 -15.92 7.23 23.39
C THR A 272 -16.60 6.47 24.52
N GLN A 273 -15.90 5.53 25.16
CA GLN A 273 -16.41 4.76 26.29
C GLN A 273 -16.47 5.63 27.55
N PRO A 274 -17.58 5.60 28.33
CA PRO A 274 -17.62 6.19 29.66
C PRO A 274 -16.42 5.75 30.51
N GLY A 275 -15.79 6.71 31.20
CA GLY A 275 -14.56 6.51 31.97
C GLY A 275 -13.26 6.64 31.16
N TYR A 276 -13.32 6.80 29.84
CA TYR A 276 -12.11 7.13 29.06
C TYR A 276 -11.62 8.53 29.43
N VAL A 277 -10.35 8.64 29.85
CA VAL A 277 -9.68 9.91 30.14
C VAL A 277 -8.60 10.18 29.09
N ASN A 278 -8.67 11.33 28.42
CA ASN A 278 -7.67 11.70 27.42
C ASN A 278 -6.41 12.31 28.05
N ARG A 279 -5.36 12.54 27.23
CA ARG A 279 -4.08 13.14 27.66
C ARG A 279 -4.18 14.54 28.29
N ASN A 280 -5.30 15.23 28.08
CA ASN A 280 -5.56 16.56 28.61
C ASN A 280 -6.45 16.52 29.87
N GLN A 281 -6.72 15.33 30.44
CA GLN A 281 -7.52 15.08 31.64
C GLN A 281 -9.04 15.30 31.47
N GLN A 282 -9.56 14.97 30.28
CA GLN A 282 -10.98 15.02 29.99
C GLN A 282 -11.54 13.61 30.03
N GLU A 283 -12.52 13.41 30.89
CA GLU A 283 -13.21 12.14 31.08
C GLU A 283 -14.51 12.12 30.29
N VAL A 284 -14.77 11.03 29.58
CA VAL A 284 -16.08 10.78 28.96
C VAL A 284 -17.05 10.28 30.03
N LEU A 285 -18.16 10.98 30.22
CA LEU A 285 -19.22 10.55 31.13
C LEU A 285 -20.25 9.68 30.43
N SER A 286 -20.71 10.10 29.25
CA SER A 286 -21.76 9.39 28.50
C SER A 286 -21.83 9.81 27.04
N ALA A 287 -22.45 8.95 26.22
CA ALA A 287 -22.91 9.33 24.89
C ALA A 287 -24.25 10.08 25.02
N THR A 288 -24.43 11.20 24.32
CA THR A 288 -25.71 11.95 24.38
C THR A 288 -26.73 11.46 23.34
N GLY A 289 -26.28 10.68 22.34
CA GLY A 289 -27.11 10.23 21.22
C GLY A 289 -27.44 11.32 20.21
N ARG A 290 -26.99 12.56 20.43
CA ARG A 290 -27.22 13.68 19.53
C ARG A 290 -26.19 13.73 18.40
N PRO A 291 -26.56 14.19 17.19
CA PRO A 291 -25.61 14.44 16.12
C PRO A 291 -24.51 15.40 16.56
N GLY A 292 -23.28 15.12 16.16
CA GLY A 292 -22.13 16.02 16.26
C GLY A 292 -22.05 16.98 15.08
N SER A 293 -21.05 17.86 15.11
CA SER A 293 -20.79 18.80 14.00
C SER A 293 -20.01 18.19 12.83
N ASP A 294 -19.36 17.04 13.04
CA ASP A 294 -18.62 16.32 11.99
C ASP A 294 -19.50 15.30 11.26
N HIS A 295 -19.11 14.93 10.04
CA HIS A 295 -19.85 13.98 9.21
C HIS A 295 -20.08 12.63 9.92
N ASN A 296 -21.34 12.32 10.25
CA ASN A 296 -21.79 11.14 10.99
C ASN A 296 -21.18 10.99 12.41
N ALA A 297 -20.70 12.07 13.03
CA ALA A 297 -20.25 12.02 14.43
C ALA A 297 -21.42 12.11 15.41
N LEU A 298 -21.21 11.59 16.62
CA LEU A 298 -22.10 11.77 17.78
C LEU A 298 -21.44 12.68 18.82
N THR A 299 -22.25 13.43 19.55
CA THR A 299 -21.80 14.24 20.68
C THR A 299 -21.74 13.40 21.96
N TYR A 300 -20.69 13.61 22.74
CA TYR A 300 -20.43 12.97 24.04
C TYR A 300 -20.30 14.02 25.13
N LEU A 301 -20.79 13.70 26.32
CA LEU A 301 -20.61 14.51 27.52
C LEU A 301 -19.23 14.24 28.10
N LEU A 302 -18.40 15.28 28.17
CA LEU A 302 -17.09 15.22 28.80
C LEU A 302 -17.08 16.07 30.08
N ARG A 303 -16.29 15.63 31.07
CA ARG A 303 -15.96 16.40 32.27
C ARG A 303 -14.46 16.64 32.35
N CYS A 304 -14.05 17.87 32.59
CA CYS A 304 -12.65 18.19 32.86
C CYS A 304 -12.30 17.84 34.30
N GLN A 305 -11.30 16.97 34.51
CA GLN A 305 -10.86 16.60 35.87
C GLN A 305 -10.06 17.72 36.57
N ARG A 306 -9.70 18.81 35.86
CA ARG A 306 -9.00 19.96 36.47
C ARG A 306 -9.93 21.00 37.09
N CYS A 307 -10.97 21.40 36.37
CA CYS A 307 -11.89 22.46 36.83
C CYS A 307 -13.34 21.99 37.02
N GLY A 308 -13.64 20.73 36.70
CA GLY A 308 -14.99 20.17 36.83
C GLY A 308 -15.96 20.52 35.71
N ASN A 309 -15.59 21.39 34.75
CA ASN A 309 -16.49 21.82 33.68
C ASN A 309 -16.97 20.68 32.80
N GLU A 310 -18.26 20.66 32.51
CA GLU A 310 -18.94 19.68 31.65
C GLU A 310 -19.33 20.30 30.31
N TYR A 311 -19.08 19.58 29.21
CA TYR A 311 -19.31 20.10 27.87
C TYR A 311 -19.39 18.99 26.80
N GLY A 312 -20.03 19.29 25.67
CA GLY A 312 -20.13 18.37 24.53
C GLY A 312 -18.89 18.32 23.64
N ALA A 313 -18.55 17.16 23.11
CA ALA A 313 -17.52 16.99 22.07
C ALA A 313 -17.88 15.88 21.07
N ASN A 314 -17.41 16.02 19.82
CA ASN A 314 -17.53 14.95 18.82
C ASN A 314 -16.68 13.73 19.23
N GLY A 315 -17.22 12.53 19.01
CA GLY A 315 -16.50 11.27 19.27
C GLY A 315 -15.14 11.15 18.55
N THR A 316 -15.02 11.78 17.38
CA THR A 316 -13.80 11.86 16.55
C THR A 316 -12.65 12.64 17.21
N ASP A 317 -12.96 13.55 18.13
CA ASP A 317 -12.00 14.48 18.73
C ASP A 317 -11.68 14.22 20.19
N ILE A 318 -12.38 13.29 20.85
CA ILE A 318 -12.27 13.09 22.30
C ILE A 318 -10.82 12.85 22.74
N TRP A 319 -10.03 12.08 21.97
CA TRP A 319 -8.64 11.76 22.31
C TRP A 319 -7.70 12.99 22.38
N GLN A 320 -8.06 14.09 21.71
CA GLN A 320 -7.26 15.32 21.66
C GLN A 320 -7.91 16.53 22.35
N ARG A 321 -9.15 16.39 22.85
CA ARG A 321 -9.97 17.50 23.36
C ARG A 321 -9.35 18.21 24.57
N ARG A 322 -9.39 19.54 24.57
CA ARG A 322 -9.01 20.43 25.69
C ARG A 322 -10.25 21.09 26.29
N CYS A 323 -10.21 21.34 27.60
CA CYS A 323 -11.29 22.03 28.31
C CYS A 323 -11.46 23.49 27.83
N PRO A 324 -12.68 23.92 27.42
CA PRO A 324 -12.91 25.29 27.00
C PRO A 324 -12.76 26.32 28.14
N GLN A 325 -12.99 25.91 29.39
CA GLN A 325 -12.98 26.84 30.52
C GLN A 325 -11.56 27.11 31.06
N CYS A 326 -10.69 26.10 31.12
CA CYS A 326 -9.39 26.24 31.82
C CYS A 326 -8.16 25.85 30.99
N GLN A 327 -8.33 25.40 29.74
CA GLN A 327 -7.23 24.95 28.87
C GLN A 327 -7.25 25.63 27.50
N GLY A 328 -8.10 26.65 27.30
CA GLY A 328 -8.27 27.33 26.01
C GLY A 328 -8.79 26.43 24.90
N GLY A 329 -9.57 25.39 25.24
CA GLY A 329 -10.22 24.52 24.25
C GLY A 329 -11.34 25.25 23.49
N ALA A 330 -11.71 24.75 22.31
CA ALA A 330 -12.85 25.30 21.58
C ALA A 330 -14.17 25.07 22.36
N PRO A 331 -15.20 25.91 22.18
CA PRO A 331 -16.50 25.75 22.84
C PRO A 331 -17.08 24.35 22.70
N GLY A 332 -17.88 23.92 23.68
CA GLY A 332 -18.54 22.62 23.64
C GLY A 332 -19.68 22.55 22.61
N ASN A 333 -19.92 21.35 22.09
CA ASN A 333 -21.13 21.09 21.31
C ASN A 333 -22.38 21.15 22.23
N PRO A 334 -23.57 21.42 21.68
CA PRO A 334 -24.82 21.32 22.41
C PRO A 334 -25.02 19.93 23.04
N LEU A 335 -25.32 19.90 24.35
CA LEU A 335 -25.61 18.70 25.14
C LEU A 335 -27.10 18.42 25.22
#